data_AF-A0A2D7C8Q3-F1
#
_entry.id   AF-A0A2D7C8Q3-F1
#
_cell.length_a   1.000
_cell.length_b   1.000
_cell.length_c   1.000
_cell.angle_alpha   90.00
_cell.angle_beta   90.00
_cell.angle_gamma   90.00
#
_symmetry.space_group_name_H-M   'P 1'
#
loop_
_entity.id
_entity.type
_entity.pdbx_description
1 polymer ?
#
loop_
_entity_poly.entity_id
_entity_poly.type
_entity_poly.pdbx_seq_one_letter_code
_entity_poly.pdbx_strand_id
1 'polypeptide(L)'
;MIATFANKLEVRPVRNSAADVIFYEHSLRCPVDVWFEKSDKNKFGWVIQFKAPRSSILDEFRNDIFRQAVRYIERRARRPVTEVCYDDILEMAGALEIKQIDVH
;
A
#
# COMPACT_ATOMS: atom_id res chain seq x y z
N MET A 1 -13.53 0.09 -23.14
CA MET A 1 -12.45 -0.53 -22.36
C MET A 1 -12.33 0.26 -21.05
N ILE A 2 -12.92 -0.23 -19.97
CA ILE A 2 -12.87 0.44 -18.66
C ILE A 2 -11.72 -0.21 -17.90
N ALA A 3 -10.54 0.43 -17.90
CA ALA A 3 -9.45 0.03 -17.02
C ALA A 3 -9.80 0.48 -15.61
N THR A 4 -10.33 -0.44 -14.81
CA THR A 4 -10.60 -0.22 -13.39
C THR A 4 -9.24 -0.17 -12.68
N PHE A 5 -8.70 1.03 -12.46
CA PHE A 5 -7.53 1.24 -11.60
C PHE A 5 -7.97 0.98 -10.15
N ALA A 6 -8.07 -0.30 -9.77
CA ALA A 6 -8.41 -0.68 -8.41
C ALA A 6 -7.19 -0.39 -7.54
N ASN A 7 -7.33 0.53 -6.58
CA ASN A 7 -6.32 0.70 -5.55
C ASN A 7 -6.06 -0.68 -4.92
N LYS A 8 -4.82 -1.18 -4.99
CA LYS A 8 -4.47 -2.51 -4.51
C LYS A 8 -3.12 -2.49 -3.78
N LEU A 9 -2.95 -3.46 -2.90
CA LEU A 9 -1.67 -3.74 -2.28
C LEU A 9 -0.96 -4.81 -3.09
N GLU A 10 0.33 -4.61 -3.35
CA GLU A 10 1.17 -5.57 -4.06
C GLU A 10 2.42 -5.83 -3.23
N VAL A 11 2.65 -7.08 -2.85
CA VAL A 11 3.92 -7.46 -2.22
C VAL A 11 4.99 -7.49 -3.29
N ARG A 12 6.06 -6.69 -3.11
CA ARG A 12 7.22 -6.74 -3.99
C ARG A 12 8.45 -7.19 -3.20
N PRO A 13 9.17 -8.22 -3.67
CA PRO A 13 10.40 -8.63 -3.02
C PRO A 13 11.45 -7.53 -3.20
N VAL A 14 12.08 -7.11 -2.11
CA VAL A 14 13.23 -6.22 -2.17
C VAL A 14 14.46 -7.07 -2.53
N ARG A 15 15.09 -6.78 -3.68
CA ARG A 15 16.37 -7.42 -4.02
C ARG A 15 17.37 -7.17 -2.88
N ASN A 16 17.87 -8.24 -2.27
CA ASN A 16 18.84 -8.26 -1.17
C ASN A 16 18.33 -7.85 0.22
N SER A 17 17.04 -8.00 0.53
CA SER A 17 16.54 -7.92 1.90
C SER A 17 15.52 -9.02 2.18
N ALA A 18 15.50 -9.56 3.40
CA ALA A 18 14.46 -10.47 3.87
C ALA A 18 13.12 -9.75 4.16
N ALA A 19 13.06 -8.43 3.94
CA ALA A 19 11.87 -7.64 4.15
C ALA A 19 11.03 -7.59 2.85
N ASP A 20 9.85 -8.18 2.92
CA ASP A 20 8.77 -7.90 1.96
C ASP A 20 8.32 -6.46 2.12
N VAL A 21 8.23 -5.72 1.01
CA VAL A 21 7.70 -4.36 0.98
C VAL A 21 6.37 -4.38 0.24
N ILE A 22 5.38 -3.71 0.81
CA ILE A 22 4.02 -3.71 0.26
C ILE A 22 3.78 -2.40 -0.47
N PHE A 23 3.65 -2.43 -1.78
CA PHE A 23 3.34 -1.26 -2.59
C PHE A 23 1.84 -0.98 -2.60
N TYR A 24 1.48 0.30 -2.55
CA TYR A 24 0.12 0.78 -2.75
C TYR A 24 0.00 1.33 -4.18
N GLU A 25 -0.65 0.57 -5.06
CA GLU A 25 -1.00 1.10 -6.37
C GLU A 25 -2.17 2.07 -6.24
N HIS A 26 -1.92 3.35 -6.51
CA HIS A 26 -2.95 4.38 -6.52
C HIS A 26 -3.39 4.74 -7.94
N SER A 27 -4.62 5.19 -8.11
CA SER A 27 -5.18 5.59 -9.42
C SER A 27 -4.86 7.02 -9.87
N LEU A 28 -4.12 7.80 -9.09
CA LEU A 28 -3.73 9.16 -9.47
C LEU A 28 -2.78 9.16 -10.67
N ARG A 29 -2.94 10.13 -11.59
CA ARG A 29 -2.07 10.32 -12.76
C ARG A 29 -0.75 11.01 -12.41
N CYS A 30 -0.10 10.59 -11.32
CA CYS A 30 1.21 11.09 -10.90
C CYS A 30 2.17 9.92 -10.64
N PRO A 31 3.46 10.03 -10.98
CA PRO A 31 4.43 8.97 -10.77
C PRO A 31 4.97 9.02 -9.33
N VAL A 32 4.16 8.63 -8.35
CA VAL A 32 4.59 8.53 -6.95
C VAL A 32 4.56 7.07 -6.53
N ASP A 33 5.72 6.52 -6.19
CA ASP A 33 5.83 5.22 -5.55
C ASP A 33 5.42 5.36 -4.08
N VAL A 34 4.52 4.49 -3.64
CA VAL A 34 4.02 4.43 -2.27
C VAL A 34 4.16 3.02 -1.77
N TRP A 35 4.79 2.85 -0.60
CA TRP A 35 4.92 1.54 0.01
C TRP A 35 4.86 1.60 1.52
N PHE A 36 4.52 0.47 2.12
CA PHE A 36 4.53 0.25 3.55
C PHE A 36 5.81 -0.47 3.94
N GLU A 37 6.43 -0.01 5.02
CA GLU A 37 7.65 -0.57 5.56
C GLU A 37 7.45 -0.85 7.05
N LYS A 38 7.89 -2.03 7.51
CA LYS A 38 7.89 -2.37 8.94
C LYS A 38 8.76 -1.38 9.71
N SER A 39 8.30 -0.96 10.88
CA SER A 39 8.97 0.04 11.69
C SER A 39 8.83 -0.22 13.18
N ASP A 40 9.96 -0.40 13.87
CA ASP A 40 9.98 -0.53 15.33
C ASP A 40 9.92 0.83 16.05
N LYS A 41 9.85 1.93 15.29
CA LYS A 41 9.95 3.30 15.82
C LYS A 41 8.62 3.90 16.23
N ASN A 42 7.51 3.24 15.93
CA ASN A 42 6.18 3.77 16.21
C ASN A 42 5.25 2.67 16.73
N LYS A 43 4.15 3.10 17.38
CA LYS A 43 3.16 2.20 17.98
C LYS A 43 2.39 1.34 16.98
N PHE A 44 2.40 1.68 15.69
CA PHE A 44 1.70 0.96 14.63
C PHE A 44 2.54 -0.21 14.10
N GLY A 45 3.87 -0.19 14.29
CA GLY A 45 4.77 -1.20 13.78
C GLY A 45 5.12 -1.05 12.30
N TRP A 46 4.69 0.04 11.64
CA TRP A 46 4.93 0.31 10.21
C TRP A 46 4.80 1.79 9.85
N VAL A 47 5.33 2.18 8.69
CA VAL A 47 5.24 3.54 8.13
C VAL A 47 4.87 3.53 6.65
N ILE A 48 4.26 4.61 6.16
CA ILE A 48 4.07 4.85 4.71
C ILE A 48 5.23 5.67 4.20
N GLN A 49 5.89 5.14 3.18
CA GLN A 49 6.98 5.77 2.46
C GLN A 49 6.50 6.26 1.10
N PHE A 50 7.16 7.31 0.61
CA PHE A 50 6.83 7.95 -0.65
C PHE A 50 8.11 8.25 -1.43
N LYS A 51 8.09 8.04 -2.75
CA LYS A 51 9.16 8.46 -3.66
C LYS A 51 8.57 8.95 -4.96
N ALA A 52 9.05 10.09 -5.43
CA ALA A 52 8.65 10.67 -6.70
C ALA A 52 9.88 11.11 -7.50
N PRO A 53 9.84 11.14 -8.85
CA PRO A 53 10.92 11.67 -9.67
C PRO A 53 11.24 13.15 -9.39
N ARG A 54 10.27 13.92 -8.91
CA ARG A 54 10.40 15.35 -8.56
C ARG A 54 9.72 15.61 -7.22
N SER A 55 10.35 16.39 -6.34
CA SER A 55 9.82 16.73 -5.01
C SER A 55 8.49 17.50 -5.09
N SER A 56 8.33 18.41 -6.06
CA SER A 56 7.11 19.21 -6.20
C SER A 56 5.85 18.37 -6.40
N ILE A 57 5.97 17.24 -7.10
CA ILE A 57 4.86 16.29 -7.28
C ILE A 57 4.48 15.68 -5.93
N LEU A 58 5.49 15.32 -5.13
CA LEU A 58 5.23 14.79 -3.80
C LEU A 58 4.55 15.85 -2.94
N ASP A 59 5.02 17.09 -2.92
CA ASP A 59 4.41 18.16 -2.11
C ASP A 59 2.95 18.43 -2.48
N GLU A 60 2.62 18.35 -3.78
CA GLU A 60 1.26 18.52 -4.29
C GLU A 60 0.33 17.37 -3.90
N PHE A 61 0.76 16.11 -4.05
CA PHE A 61 -0.13 14.94 -3.95
C PHE A 61 0.02 14.13 -2.66
N ARG A 62 1.05 14.36 -1.84
CA ARG A 62 1.37 13.52 -0.66
C ARG A 62 0.20 13.34 0.29
N ASN A 63 -0.51 14.42 0.61
CA ASN A 63 -1.63 14.37 1.54
C ASN A 63 -2.80 13.54 1.00
N ASP A 64 -3.11 13.69 -0.29
CA ASP A 64 -4.21 12.96 -0.92
C ASP A 64 -3.88 11.48 -1.09
N ILE A 65 -2.64 11.16 -1.48
CA ILE A 65 -2.15 9.79 -1.55
C ILE A 65 -2.18 9.13 -0.17
N PHE A 66 -1.65 9.80 0.86
CA PHE A 66 -1.65 9.30 2.23
C PHE A 66 -3.08 9.00 2.71
N ARG A 67 -4.01 9.94 2.50
CA ARG A 67 -5.43 9.77 2.87
C ARG A 67 -6.07 8.59 2.14
N GLN A 68 -5.77 8.41 0.85
CA GLN A 68 -6.30 7.27 0.08
C GLN A 68 -5.75 5.94 0.58
N ALA A 69 -4.45 5.85 0.84
CA ALA A 69 -3.80 4.67 1.40
C ALA A 69 -4.39 4.27 2.76
N VAL A 70 -4.53 5.24 3.67
CA VAL A 70 -5.15 5.03 4.98
C VAL A 70 -6.60 4.57 4.85
N ARG A 71 -7.42 5.26 4.05
CA ARG A 71 -8.83 4.88 3.83
C ARG A 71 -8.96 3.48 3.23
N TYR A 72 -8.04 3.09 2.36
CA TYR A 72 -8.03 1.75 1.79
C TYR A 72 -7.78 0.70 2.89
N ILE A 73 -6.77 0.90 3.74
CA ILE A 73 -6.47 0.03 4.86
C ILE A 73 -7.66 -0.09 5.81
N GLU A 74 -8.23 1.03 6.25
CA GLU A 74 -9.34 1.04 7.21
C GLU A 74 -10.58 0.32 6.66
N ARG A 75 -10.88 0.51 5.37
CA ARG A 75 -12.00 -0.19 4.71
C ARG A 75 -11.78 -1.70 4.64
N ARG A 76 -10.55 -2.12 4.35
CA ARG A 76 -10.22 -3.53 4.15
C ARG A 76 -10.08 -4.28 5.49
N ALA A 77 -9.48 -3.63 6.48
CA ALA A 77 -9.35 -4.15 7.84
C ALA A 77 -10.65 -4.01 8.67
N ARG A 78 -11.59 -3.15 8.25
CA ARG A 78 -12.84 -2.82 8.96
C ARG A 78 -12.62 -2.27 10.37
N ARG A 79 -11.49 -1.61 10.60
CA ARG A 79 -11.08 -1.00 11.88
C ARG A 79 -10.17 0.21 11.63
N PRO A 80 -10.02 1.14 12.58
CA PRO A 80 -9.15 2.31 12.38
C PRO A 80 -7.70 1.88 12.15
N VAL A 81 -6.96 2.66 11.35
CA VAL A 81 -5.57 2.35 10.99
C VAL A 81 -4.65 2.26 12.22
N THR A 82 -5.06 2.89 13.32
CA THR A 82 -4.34 2.86 14.60
C THR A 82 -4.30 1.49 15.26
N GLU A 83 -5.14 0.55 14.82
CA GLU A 83 -5.24 -0.82 15.31
C GLU A 83 -4.74 -1.85 14.28
N VAL A 84 -4.19 -1.38 13.16
CA VAL A 84 -3.68 -2.23 12.08
C VAL A 84 -2.17 -2.38 12.25
N CYS A 85 -1.68 -3.60 12.36
CA CYS A 85 -0.25 -3.91 12.41
C CYS A 85 0.30 -4.22 11.01
N TYR A 86 1.62 -4.40 10.88
CA TYR A 86 2.23 -4.70 9.58
C TYR A 86 1.77 -6.04 8.99
N ASP A 87 1.57 -7.04 9.84
CA ASP A 87 1.16 -8.39 9.42
C ASP A 87 -0.24 -8.38 8.81
N ASP A 88 -1.16 -7.55 9.33
CA ASP A 88 -2.47 -7.34 8.71
C ASP A 88 -2.32 -6.79 7.27
N ILE A 89 -1.36 -5.90 7.04
CA ILE A 89 -1.12 -5.32 5.70
C ILE A 89 -0.57 -6.38 4.76
N LEU A 90 0.33 -7.26 5.24
CA LEU A 90 0.82 -8.41 4.49
C LEU A 90 -0.33 -9.35 4.12
N GLU A 91 -1.20 -9.72 5.07
CA GLU A 91 -2.37 -10.55 4.81
C GLU A 91 -3.33 -9.90 3.81
N MET A 92 -3.56 -8.59 3.93
CA MET A 92 -4.39 -7.84 3.00
C MET A 92 -3.84 -7.84 1.58
N ALA A 93 -2.51 -7.81 1.42
CA ALA A 93 -1.83 -7.91 0.14
C ALA A 93 -1.90 -9.33 -0.44
N GLY A 94 -1.65 -10.36 0.38
CA GLY A 94 -1.73 -11.77 -0.03
C GLY A 94 -3.16 -12.25 -0.34
N ALA A 95 -4.19 -11.69 0.31
CA ALA A 95 -5.59 -12.04 0.04
C ALA A 95 -6.07 -11.67 -1.38
N LEU A 96 -5.30 -10.88 -2.14
CA LEU A 96 -5.59 -10.61 -3.56
C LEU A 96 -5.18 -11.77 -4.48
N GLU A 97 -4.29 -12.67 -4.06
CA GLU A 97 -3.85 -13.81 -4.88
C GLU A 97 -4.84 -14.99 -4.85
N ILE A 98 -5.73 -15.06 -3.85
CA ILE A 98 -6.64 -16.21 -3.62
C ILE A 98 -7.95 -16.11 -4.46
N LYS A 99 -7.93 -15.41 -5.60
CA LYS A 99 -9.07 -15.37 -6.55
C LYS A 99 -8.72 -15.83 -7.97
N GLN A 100 -7.66 -16.62 -8.15
CA GLN A 100 -7.63 -17.60 -9.23
C GLN A 100 -8.27 -18.90 -8.74
N ILE A 101 -9.60 -18.95 -8.74
CA ILE A 101 -10.30 -20.24 -8.73
C ILE A 101 -10.36 -20.65 -10.19
N ASP A 102 -9.67 -21.75 -10.50
CA ASP A 102 -9.80 -22.51 -11.75
C ASP A 102 -11.27 -22.59 -12.16
N VAL A 103 -11.61 -22.02 -13.30
CA VAL A 103 -12.82 -22.37 -14.03
C VAL A 103 -12.35 -23.24 -15.18
N HIS A 104 -12.76 -24.51 -15.10
CA HIS A 104 -12.48 -25.61 -16.02
C HIS A 104 -12.53 -25.27 -17.51
#